data_AF-A0A7W8L4X7-F1
#
_entry.id   AF-A0A7W8L4X7-F1
#
_cell.length_a   1.000
_cell.length_b   1.000
_cell.length_c   1.000
_cell.angle_alpha   90.00
_cell.angle_beta   90.00
_cell.angle_gamma   90.00
#
_symmetry.space_group_name_H-M   'P 1'
#
loop_
_entity.id
_entity.type
_entity.pdbx_description
1 polymer ?
#
loop_
_entity_poly.entity_id
_entity_poly.type
_entity_poly.pdbx_seq_one_letter_code
_entity_poly.pdbx_strand_id
1 'polypeptide(L)'
;MKRRLMIQLPTILAAMAACSFVSELASRSLHSSIATLKTRPRLRTGIELYLDAVAGEVSAHTRFRNAVDCIYLCCCEVAECHDVCLADIEHPDAMLVQSQTCVMDLPRRDRPAIQNLVMWAASWSPFLPPVSIQEACAFARRVIVATITSLFESSSLPRPSGAARPRLREKP
;
A
#
# COMPACT_ATOMS: atom_id res chain seq x y z
N MET A 1 3.30 -23.47 -23.69
CA MET A 1 4.14 -22.25 -23.81
C MET A 1 4.32 -21.65 -22.42
N LYS A 2 5.43 -21.98 -21.75
CA LYS A 2 5.79 -21.53 -20.39
C LYS A 2 7.27 -21.13 -20.47
N ARG A 3 7.58 -19.84 -20.26
CA ARG A 3 8.92 -19.20 -20.15
C ARG A 3 8.70 -17.70 -20.41
N ARG A 4 8.98 -16.71 -19.56
CA ARG A 4 9.77 -16.58 -18.33
C ARG A 4 9.24 -15.36 -17.55
N LEU A 5 8.64 -15.59 -16.38
CA LEU A 5 8.52 -14.58 -15.32
C LEU A 5 9.81 -14.64 -14.51
N MET A 6 10.78 -13.79 -14.82
CA MET A 6 11.99 -13.65 -14.02
C MET A 6 12.66 -12.29 -14.28
N ILE A 7 11.89 -11.22 -14.11
CA ILE A 7 12.43 -9.85 -13.98
C ILE A 7 12.38 -9.56 -12.47
N GLN A 8 13.36 -10.09 -11.75
CA GLN A 8 14.55 -9.36 -11.27
C GLN A 8 14.22 -8.36 -10.14
N LEU A 9 13.74 -8.91 -9.01
CA LEU A 9 13.87 -8.36 -7.66
C LEU A 9 15.22 -7.63 -7.38
N PRO A 10 16.38 -8.08 -7.90
CA PRO A 10 17.64 -7.32 -7.83
C PRO A 10 17.60 -5.90 -8.38
N THR A 11 16.78 -5.59 -9.38
CA THR A 11 16.70 -4.23 -9.95
C THR A 11 15.99 -3.26 -8.99
N ILE A 12 15.00 -3.75 -8.25
CA ILE A 12 14.32 -3.00 -7.18
C ILE A 12 15.27 -2.76 -6.01
N LEU A 13 16.09 -3.76 -5.66
CA LEU A 13 17.12 -3.65 -4.63
C LEU A 13 18.25 -2.69 -5.03
N ALA A 14 18.62 -2.61 -6.30
CA ALA A 14 19.61 -1.67 -6.80
C ALA A 14 19.11 -0.21 -6.78
N ALA A 15 17.83 0.03 -7.11
CA ALA A 15 17.22 1.36 -7.00
C ALA A 15 17.12 1.83 -5.53
N MET A 16 16.96 0.90 -4.59
CA MET A 16 16.98 1.19 -3.14
C MET A 16 18.41 1.39 -2.60
N ALA A 17 19.41 0.72 -3.18
CA ALA A 17 20.82 0.87 -2.84
C ALA A 17 21.41 2.24 -3.26
N ALA A 18 20.80 2.93 -4.22
CA ALA A 18 21.17 4.30 -4.58
C ALA A 18 20.82 5.35 -3.49
N CYS A 19 20.07 4.98 -2.45
CA CYS A 19 19.91 5.76 -1.22
C CYS A 19 21.00 5.42 -0.19
N SER A 20 22.26 5.43 -0.61
CA SER A 20 23.41 5.11 0.22
C SER A 20 23.75 6.27 1.15
N PHE A 21 23.05 6.36 2.29
CA PHE A 21 23.61 7.03 3.48
C PHE A 21 23.20 6.23 4.71
N VAL A 22 24.22 5.77 5.46
CA VAL A 22 24.15 5.04 6.73
C VAL A 22 23.85 3.55 6.58
N SER A 23 24.81 2.64 6.77
CA SER A 23 24.49 1.19 6.89
C SER A 23 25.54 0.34 7.59
N GLU A 24 25.41 0.31 8.92
CA GLU A 24 25.47 -0.98 9.64
C GLU A 24 24.10 -1.27 10.29
N LEU A 25 23.40 -0.21 10.74
CA LEU A 25 22.00 -0.27 11.20
C LEU A 25 20.98 -0.53 10.08
N ALA A 26 21.21 0.00 8.87
CA ALA A 26 20.25 -0.23 7.77
C ALA A 26 20.35 -1.63 7.15
N SER A 27 21.43 -2.38 7.36
CA SER A 27 21.48 -3.79 6.92
C SER A 27 20.48 -4.67 7.68
N ARG A 28 20.28 -4.41 8.99
CA ARG A 28 19.23 -5.05 9.80
C ARG A 28 17.83 -4.56 9.45
N SER A 29 17.66 -3.26 9.22
CA SER A 29 16.39 -2.67 8.75
C SER A 29 15.98 -3.22 7.38
N LEU A 30 16.94 -3.43 6.47
CA LEU A 30 16.70 -4.00 5.14
C LEU A 30 16.29 -5.47 5.21
N HIS A 31 16.95 -6.28 6.04
CA HIS A 31 16.53 -7.68 6.24
C HIS A 31 15.12 -7.78 6.82
N SER A 32 14.79 -6.92 7.79
CA SER A 32 13.44 -6.83 8.33
C SER A 32 12.44 -6.37 7.27
N SER A 33 12.78 -5.36 6.47
CA SER A 33 11.92 -4.82 5.41
C SER A 33 11.65 -5.86 4.32
N ILE A 34 12.66 -6.63 3.91
CA ILE A 34 12.52 -7.70 2.92
C ILE A 34 11.69 -8.87 3.48
N ALA A 35 11.86 -9.21 4.76
CA ALA A 35 11.04 -10.23 5.42
C ALA A 35 9.57 -9.78 5.52
N THR A 36 9.32 -8.51 5.88
CA THR A 36 7.97 -7.91 5.91
C THR A 36 7.33 -7.94 4.53
N LEU A 37 8.07 -7.63 3.47
CA LEU A 37 7.55 -7.71 2.10
C LEU A 37 7.22 -9.14 1.65
N LYS A 38 7.94 -10.15 2.17
CA LYS A 38 7.63 -11.57 1.89
C LYS A 38 6.36 -12.04 2.59
N THR A 39 6.05 -11.49 3.76
CA THR A 39 4.86 -11.87 4.55
C THR A 39 3.62 -11.06 4.19
N ARG A 40 3.78 -9.91 3.52
CA ARG A 40 2.68 -9.01 3.12
C ARG A 40 2.54 -8.95 1.58
N PRO A 41 1.81 -9.90 0.96
CA PRO A 41 1.70 -9.98 -0.49
C PRO A 41 1.04 -8.76 -1.13
N ARG A 42 0.07 -8.11 -0.46
CA ARG A 42 -0.61 -6.93 -1.02
C ARG A 42 0.30 -5.71 -1.08
N LEU A 43 1.05 -5.44 -0.02
CA LEU A 43 2.06 -4.39 -0.03
C LEU A 43 3.10 -4.60 -1.15
N ARG A 44 3.57 -5.83 -1.33
CA ARG A 44 4.49 -6.16 -2.42
C ARG A 44 3.87 -5.87 -3.79
N THR A 45 2.67 -6.38 -4.07
CA THR A 45 1.97 -6.12 -5.33
C THR A 45 1.73 -4.63 -5.54
N GLY A 46 1.37 -3.89 -4.49
CA GLY A 46 1.20 -2.44 -4.56
C GLY A 46 2.49 -1.72 -4.95
N ILE A 47 3.65 -2.14 -4.42
CA ILE A 47 4.95 -1.56 -4.80
C ILE A 47 5.30 -1.88 -6.26
N GLU A 48 5.04 -3.10 -6.73
CA GLU A 48 5.25 -3.49 -8.13
C GLU A 48 4.42 -2.60 -9.07
N LEU A 49 3.13 -2.39 -8.76
CA LEU A 49 2.26 -1.49 -9.52
C LEU A 49 2.75 -0.03 -9.50
N TYR A 50 3.20 0.47 -8.35
CA TYR A 50 3.80 1.80 -8.27
C TYR A 50 5.02 1.95 -9.18
N LEU A 51 5.90 0.95 -9.23
CA LEU A 51 7.08 0.98 -10.09
C LEU A 51 6.68 1.00 -11.57
N ASP A 52 5.67 0.21 -11.97
CA ASP A 52 5.13 0.24 -13.33
C ASP A 52 4.52 1.61 -13.68
N ALA A 53 3.82 2.24 -12.73
CA ALA A 53 3.27 3.58 -12.89
C ALA A 53 4.37 4.64 -13.08
N VAL A 54 5.53 4.48 -12.43
CA VAL A 54 6.68 5.39 -12.55
C VAL A 54 7.46 5.16 -13.84
N ALA A 55 7.72 3.90 -14.21
CA ALA A 55 8.51 3.52 -15.38
C ALA A 55 7.95 4.11 -16.68
N GLY A 56 6.62 4.25 -16.78
CA GLY A 56 5.97 4.94 -17.90
C GLY A 56 5.94 4.14 -19.20
N GLU A 57 6.17 2.83 -19.13
CA GLU A 57 6.11 1.90 -20.28
C GLU A 57 4.66 1.59 -20.72
N VAL A 58 3.68 2.00 -19.91
CA VAL A 58 2.24 1.78 -20.14
C VAL A 58 1.49 3.09 -20.37
N SER A 59 0.26 2.98 -20.89
CA SER A 59 -0.59 4.14 -21.18
C SER A 59 -0.82 5.01 -19.93
N ALA A 60 -1.05 6.31 -20.12
CA ALA A 60 -1.31 7.23 -18.99
C ALA A 60 -2.45 6.75 -18.07
N HIS A 61 -3.54 6.22 -18.65
CA HIS A 61 -4.66 5.69 -17.89
C HIS A 61 -4.25 4.49 -17.02
N THR A 62 -3.49 3.55 -17.61
CA THR A 62 -2.92 2.40 -16.88
C THR A 62 -1.99 2.85 -15.77
N ARG A 63 -1.19 3.89 -15.98
CA ARG A 63 -0.30 4.42 -14.93
C ARG A 63 -1.09 4.98 -13.74
N PHE A 64 -2.17 5.72 -14.00
CA PHE A 64 -3.06 6.18 -12.92
C PHE A 64 -3.74 5.03 -12.20
N ARG A 65 -4.19 4.00 -12.93
CA ARG A 65 -4.76 2.78 -12.34
C ARG A 65 -3.78 2.09 -11.42
N ASN A 66 -2.56 1.84 -11.90
CA ASN A 66 -1.51 1.23 -11.11
C ASN A 66 -1.16 2.07 -9.85
N ALA A 67 -1.14 3.39 -9.94
CA ALA A 67 -0.94 4.27 -8.79
C ALA A 67 -2.09 4.17 -7.77
N VAL A 68 -3.35 4.07 -8.23
CA VAL A 68 -4.51 3.89 -7.35
C VAL A 68 -4.53 2.51 -6.71
N ASP A 69 -4.30 1.47 -7.48
CA ASP A 69 -4.28 0.10 -6.99
C ASP A 69 -3.17 -0.09 -5.94
N CYS A 70 -2.01 0.56 -6.14
CA CYS A 70 -0.98 0.67 -5.12
C CYS A 70 -1.51 1.29 -3.80
N ILE A 71 -2.14 2.47 -3.89
CA ILE A 71 -2.72 3.17 -2.72
C ILE A 71 -3.73 2.27 -2.01
N TYR A 72 -4.62 1.65 -2.77
CA TYR A 72 -5.68 0.81 -2.25
C TYR A 72 -5.12 -0.43 -1.53
N LEU A 73 -4.20 -1.16 -2.16
CA LEU A 73 -3.57 -2.33 -1.54
C LEU A 73 -2.81 -1.98 -0.26
N CYS A 74 -2.14 -0.82 -0.23
CA CYS A 74 -1.49 -0.30 0.97
C CYS A 74 -2.49 0.03 2.09
N CYS A 75 -3.67 0.56 1.75
CA CYS A 75 -4.75 0.80 2.72
C CYS A 75 -5.32 -0.52 3.24
N CYS A 76 -5.55 -1.52 2.38
CA CYS A 76 -5.98 -2.85 2.79
C CYS A 76 -5.00 -3.50 3.79
N GLU A 77 -3.71 -3.32 3.57
CA GLU A 77 -2.66 -3.82 4.47
C GLU A 77 -2.73 -3.19 5.87
N VAL A 78 -2.94 -1.87 5.93
CA VAL A 78 -3.11 -1.15 7.20
C VAL A 78 -4.43 -1.51 7.88
N ALA A 79 -5.50 -1.68 7.11
CA ALA A 79 -6.80 -2.10 7.64
C ALA A 79 -6.71 -3.47 8.33
N GLU A 80 -6.06 -4.44 7.68
CA GLU A 80 -5.86 -5.78 8.25
C GLU A 80 -4.97 -5.76 9.49
N CYS A 81 -3.98 -4.85 9.55
CA CYS A 81 -3.19 -4.62 10.76
C CYS A 81 -3.99 -4.06 11.94
N HIS A 82 -5.11 -3.41 11.67
CA HIS A 82 -6.03 -2.88 12.69
C HIS A 82 -7.26 -3.78 12.89
N ASP A 83 -7.12 -5.09 12.58
CA ASP A 83 -8.17 -6.11 12.73
C ASP A 83 -9.47 -5.81 11.97
N VAL A 84 -9.40 -5.01 10.91
CA VAL A 84 -10.53 -4.80 9.99
C VAL A 84 -10.62 -5.99 9.03
N CYS A 85 -11.70 -6.76 9.12
CA CYS A 85 -11.94 -7.90 8.25
C CYS A 85 -12.28 -7.42 6.82
N LEU A 86 -11.44 -7.79 5.86
CA LEU A 86 -11.66 -7.53 4.43
C LEU A 86 -12.21 -8.81 3.82
N ALA A 87 -13.54 -8.87 3.64
CA ALA A 87 -14.21 -10.07 3.14
C ALA A 87 -13.93 -10.30 1.64
N ASP A 88 -13.86 -9.22 0.83
CA ASP A 88 -13.59 -9.30 -0.62
C ASP A 88 -12.83 -8.05 -1.11
N ILE A 89 -11.76 -8.27 -1.89
CA ILE A 89 -10.89 -7.21 -2.45
C ILE A 89 -11.05 -7.21 -3.97
N GLU A 90 -12.23 -6.84 -4.46
CA GLU A 90 -12.49 -6.85 -5.90
C GLU A 90 -12.35 -5.47 -6.54
N HIS A 91 -12.69 -4.40 -5.80
CA HIS A 91 -12.68 -3.03 -6.32
C HIS A 91 -12.12 -2.01 -5.34
N PRO A 92 -11.48 -0.93 -5.83
CA PRO A 92 -10.99 0.14 -4.97
C PRO A 92 -12.15 0.83 -4.25
N ASP A 93 -12.23 0.62 -2.93
CA ASP A 93 -13.22 1.24 -2.07
C ASP A 93 -12.71 2.59 -1.53
N ALA A 94 -13.38 3.67 -1.95
CA ALA A 94 -13.05 5.02 -1.51
C ALA A 94 -13.30 5.25 -0.02
N MET A 95 -14.25 4.54 0.60
CA MET A 95 -14.52 4.63 2.04
C MET A 95 -13.40 3.99 2.85
N LEU A 96 -12.94 2.80 2.44
CA LEU A 96 -11.76 2.17 3.03
C LEU A 96 -10.54 3.08 2.93
N VAL A 97 -10.26 3.63 1.75
CA VAL A 97 -9.09 4.51 1.56
C VAL A 97 -9.23 5.78 2.42
N GLN A 98 -10.42 6.36 2.52
CA GLN A 98 -10.67 7.52 3.37
C GLN A 98 -10.41 7.18 4.85
N SER A 99 -10.91 6.04 5.34
CA SER A 99 -10.72 5.65 6.75
C SER A 99 -9.25 5.39 7.05
N GLN A 100 -8.54 4.68 6.17
CA GLN A 100 -7.13 4.30 6.40
C GLN A 100 -6.19 5.50 6.25
N THR A 101 -6.41 6.38 5.26
CA THR A 101 -5.61 7.62 5.13
C THR A 101 -5.82 8.59 6.30
N CYS A 102 -6.90 8.44 7.07
CA CYS A 102 -7.11 9.18 8.32
C CYS A 102 -6.22 8.68 9.47
N VAL A 103 -5.99 7.36 9.52
CA VAL A 103 -5.18 6.69 10.54
C VAL A 103 -3.69 6.76 10.21
N MET A 104 -3.35 6.75 8.92
CA MET A 104 -1.98 6.94 8.45
C MET A 104 -1.47 8.36 8.71
N ASP A 105 -0.16 8.48 8.99
CA ASP A 105 0.54 9.77 9.07
C ASP A 105 0.76 10.38 7.67
N LEU A 106 -0.34 10.79 7.05
CA LEU A 106 -0.35 11.47 5.75
C LEU A 106 -0.72 12.95 5.89
N PRO A 107 -0.13 13.84 5.07
CA PRO A 107 -0.52 15.24 5.05
C PRO A 107 -2.02 15.41 4.83
N ARG A 108 -2.70 16.18 5.70
CA ARG A 108 -4.16 16.37 5.63
C ARG A 108 -4.63 16.89 4.27
N ARG A 109 -3.82 17.73 3.61
CA ARG A 109 -4.09 18.29 2.28
C ARG A 109 -4.11 17.25 1.15
N ASP A 110 -3.46 16.11 1.35
CA ASP A 110 -3.37 15.06 0.33
C ASP A 110 -4.59 14.14 0.35
N ARG A 111 -5.25 14.01 1.51
CA ARG A 111 -6.36 13.06 1.71
C ARG A 111 -7.53 13.28 0.73
N PRO A 112 -8.01 14.53 0.48
CA PRO A 112 -9.07 14.74 -0.51
C PRO A 112 -8.63 14.41 -1.94
N ALA A 113 -7.38 14.71 -2.31
CA ALA A 113 -6.84 14.41 -3.63
C ALA A 113 -6.72 12.90 -3.86
N ILE A 114 -6.25 12.17 -2.85
CA ILE A 114 -6.20 10.71 -2.86
C ILE A 114 -7.61 10.14 -3.00
N GLN A 115 -8.56 10.61 -2.20
CA GLN A 115 -9.95 10.13 -2.25
C GLN A 115 -10.58 10.38 -3.63
N ASN A 116 -10.40 11.56 -4.22
CA ASN A 116 -10.88 11.87 -5.56
C ASN A 116 -10.26 10.96 -6.62
N LEU A 117 -8.97 10.64 -6.49
CA LEU A 117 -8.28 9.73 -7.41
C LEU A 117 -8.81 8.29 -7.29
N VAL A 118 -9.14 7.82 -6.08
CA VAL A 118 -9.76 6.51 -5.88
C VAL A 118 -11.19 6.48 -6.40
N MET A 119 -11.99 7.53 -6.16
CA MET A 119 -13.33 7.64 -6.74
C MET A 119 -13.30 7.64 -8.27
N TRP A 120 -12.33 8.33 -8.87
CA TRP A 120 -12.11 8.29 -10.31
C TRP A 120 -11.89 6.85 -10.80
N ALA A 121 -11.04 6.08 -10.11
CA ALA A 121 -10.80 4.68 -10.48
C ALA A 121 -12.07 3.82 -10.30
N ALA A 122 -12.78 3.97 -9.18
CA ALA A 122 -14.02 3.23 -8.91
C ALA A 122 -15.13 3.54 -9.93
N SER A 123 -15.15 4.74 -10.51
CA SER A 123 -16.16 5.16 -11.49
C SER A 123 -15.98 4.59 -12.90
N TRP A 124 -14.90 3.82 -13.16
CA TRP A 124 -14.56 3.33 -14.52
C TRP A 124 -14.48 4.43 -15.58
N SER A 125 -14.17 5.68 -15.17
CA SER A 125 -14.12 6.82 -16.08
C SER A 125 -13.13 6.58 -17.23
N PRO A 126 -13.53 6.87 -18.49
CA PRO A 126 -12.63 6.80 -19.64
C PRO A 126 -11.69 8.02 -19.71
N PHE A 127 -12.00 9.09 -18.97
CA PHE A 127 -11.20 10.32 -18.95
C PHE A 127 -10.08 10.22 -17.92
N LEU A 128 -8.99 10.95 -18.13
CA LEU A 128 -7.92 11.06 -17.14
C LEU A 128 -8.38 11.90 -15.94
N PRO A 129 -7.88 11.64 -14.72
CA PRO A 129 -8.22 12.44 -13.56
C PRO A 129 -7.59 13.85 -13.66
N PRO A 130 -8.15 14.86 -12.98
CA PRO A 130 -7.64 16.24 -13.00
C PRO A 130 -6.42 16.42 -12.08
N VAL A 131 -5.48 15.47 -12.10
CA VAL A 131 -4.21 15.51 -11.38
C VAL A 131 -3.10 15.03 -12.30
N SER A 132 -1.87 15.49 -12.09
CA SER A 132 -0.75 15.00 -12.89
C SER A 132 -0.36 13.58 -12.47
N ILE A 133 0.22 12.80 -13.40
CA ILE A 133 0.73 11.46 -13.05
C ILE A 133 1.85 11.52 -12.01
N GLN A 134 2.63 12.61 -12.02
CA GLN A 134 3.69 12.85 -11.04
C GLN A 134 3.11 13.02 -9.63
N GLU A 135 2.02 13.78 -9.49
CA GLU A 135 1.31 13.91 -8.22
C GLU A 135 0.67 12.60 -7.77
N ALA A 136 0.02 11.86 -8.67
CA ALA A 136 -0.54 10.55 -8.35
C ALA A 136 0.51 9.56 -7.84
N CYS A 137 1.67 9.48 -8.52
CA CYS A 137 2.80 8.68 -8.04
C CYS A 137 3.37 9.21 -6.72
N ALA A 138 3.42 10.53 -6.51
CA ALA A 138 3.85 11.11 -5.25
C ALA A 138 2.91 10.75 -4.08
N PHE A 139 1.60 10.71 -4.31
CA PHE A 139 0.63 10.21 -3.34
C PHE A 139 0.87 8.73 -3.03
N ALA A 140 0.98 7.88 -4.05
CA ALA A 140 1.25 6.46 -3.89
C ALA A 140 2.53 6.20 -3.08
N ARG A 141 3.62 6.91 -3.39
CA ARG A 141 4.87 6.83 -2.62
C ARG A 141 4.67 7.19 -1.14
N ARG A 142 3.93 8.26 -0.84
CA ARG A 142 3.68 8.67 0.55
C ARG A 142 2.84 7.63 1.29
N VAL A 143 1.83 7.06 0.64
CA VAL A 143 1.02 5.97 1.20
C VAL A 143 1.86 4.72 1.46
N ILE A 144 2.74 4.30 0.54
CA ILE A 144 3.68 3.18 0.77
C ILE A 144 4.52 3.42 2.02
N VAL A 145 5.12 4.61 2.15
CA VAL A 145 5.94 4.96 3.31
C VAL A 145 5.12 4.90 4.59
N ALA A 146 3.93 5.51 4.61
CA ALA A 146 3.06 5.50 5.78
C ALA A 146 2.61 4.08 6.17
N THR A 147 2.31 3.22 5.19
CA THR A 147 1.99 1.81 5.42
C THR A 147 3.17 1.10 6.07
N ILE A 148 4.38 1.20 5.51
CA ILE A 148 5.56 0.54 6.06
C ILE A 148 5.82 0.98 7.50
N THR A 149 5.75 2.29 7.79
CA THR A 149 5.89 2.82 9.15
C THR A 149 4.85 2.25 10.10
N SER A 150 3.57 2.24 9.69
CA SER A 150 2.46 1.69 10.50
C SER A 150 2.66 0.20 10.81
N LEU A 151 3.17 -0.57 9.83
CA LEU A 151 3.47 -2.00 10.03
C LEU A 151 4.59 -2.22 11.05
N PHE A 152 5.64 -1.41 11.03
CA PHE A 152 6.73 -1.51 12.00
C PHE A 152 6.26 -1.17 13.42
N GLU A 153 5.47 -0.11 13.58
CA GLU A 153 4.89 0.27 14.88
C GLU A 153 4.03 -0.88 15.45
N SER A 154 3.17 -1.49 14.62
CA SER A 154 2.33 -2.62 15.03
C SER A 154 3.14 -3.86 15.45
N SER A 155 4.34 -4.05 14.89
CA SER A 155 5.22 -5.18 15.23
C SER A 155 6.01 -4.98 16.53
N SER A 156 6.14 -3.73 17.00
CA SER A 156 6.89 -3.36 18.20
C SER A 156 6.06 -3.40 19.49
N LEU A 157 4.74 -3.49 19.37
CA LEU A 157 3.82 -3.56 20.50
C LEU A 157 3.60 -5.03 20.91
N PRO A 158 3.75 -5.40 22.20
CA PRO A 158 3.34 -6.72 22.65
C PRO A 158 1.83 -6.85 22.45
N ARG A 159 1.41 -7.84 21.64
CA ARG A 159 0.00 -8.21 21.50
C ARG A 159 -0.57 -8.46 22.90
N PRO A 160 -1.63 -7.76 23.34
CA PRO A 160 -2.27 -8.08 24.59
C PRO A 160 -2.81 -9.51 24.52
N SER A 161 -2.17 -10.40 25.28
CA SER A 161 -2.65 -11.77 25.49
C SER A 161 -3.97 -11.68 26.26
N GLY A 162 -5.07 -12.06 25.60
CA GLY A 162 -6.35 -12.33 26.26
C GLY A 162 -7.34 -11.17 26.32
N ALA A 163 -8.00 -10.89 25.19
CA ALA A 163 -9.38 -10.41 25.23
C ALA A 163 -10.30 -11.62 25.06
N ALA A 164 -10.82 -12.12 26.17
CA ALA A 164 -11.83 -13.16 26.20
C ALA A 164 -13.03 -12.74 25.33
N ARG A 165 -13.37 -13.57 24.32
CA ARG A 165 -14.62 -13.43 23.57
C ARG A 165 -15.79 -13.39 24.57
N PRO A 166 -16.66 -12.36 24.53
CA PRO A 166 -17.89 -12.40 25.31
C PRO A 166 -18.77 -13.52 24.74
N ARG A 167 -19.01 -14.56 25.54
CA ARG A 167 -20.01 -15.58 25.24
C ARG A 167 -21.38 -14.90 25.20
N LEU A 168 -22.01 -14.90 24.04
CA LEU A 168 -23.41 -14.52 23.86
C LEU A 168 -24.25 -15.40 24.80
N ARG A 169 -24.94 -14.75 25.72
CA ARG A 169 -25.83 -15.38 26.69
C ARG A 169 -27.15 -15.64 25.96
N GLU A 170 -27.43 -16.90 25.65
CA GLU A 170 -28.76 -17.35 25.24
C GLU A 170 -29.76 -16.97 26.34
N LYS A 171 -30.82 -16.25 25.97
CA LYS A 171 -31.96 -15.95 26.86
C LYS A 171 -33.01 -17.07 26.71
N PRO A 172 -33.73 -17.38 27.80
CA PRO A 172 -34.70 -18.48 27.86
C PRO A 172 -35.94 -18.22 27.01
#